data_AF-A0A7C0YDV1-F1
#
_entry.id   AF-A0A7C0YDV1-F1
#
_cell.length_a   1.000
_cell.length_b   1.000
_cell.length_c   1.000
_cell.angle_alpha   90.00
_cell.angle_beta   90.00
_cell.angle_gamma   90.00
#
_symmetry.space_group_name_H-M   'P 1'
#
loop_
_entity.id
_entity.type
_entity.pdbx_description
1 polymer ?
#
loop_
_entity_poly.entity_id
_entity_poly.type
_entity_poly.pdbx_seq_one_letter_code
_entity_poly.pdbx_strand_id
1 'polypeptide(L)' 'DDAVNITLGLPIVRTSVDHGTAYELAGTGRANYTSLLNALTMAATIVRNRNR' A
#
# COMPACT_ATOMS: atom_id res chain seq x y z
N ASP A 1 -2.74 9.97 4.80
CA ASP A 1 -3.26 8.63 5.14
C ASP A 1 -3.96 7.94 3.98
N ASP A 2 -4.41 8.66 2.94
CA ASP A 2 -5.04 8.04 1.76
C ASP A 2 -4.13 7.88 0.54
N ALA A 3 -2.85 8.29 0.62
CA ALA A 3 -1.93 8.18 -0.50
C ALA A 3 -1.41 6.74 -0.64
N VAL A 4 -1.20 6.30 -1.88
CA VAL A 4 -0.61 5.00 -2.20
C VAL A 4 0.59 5.22 -3.12
N ASN A 5 1.74 4.68 -2.74
CA ASN A 5 2.91 4.67 -3.61
C ASN A 5 2.77 3.56 -4.66
N ILE A 6 2.85 3.91 -5.94
CA ILE A 6 2.80 2.95 -7.07
C ILE A 6 4.12 3.02 -7.82
N THR A 7 4.72 1.86 -8.12
CA THR A 7 5.93 1.80 -8.96
C THR A 7 5.57 1.36 -10.37
N LEU A 8 5.85 2.24 -11.32
CA LEU A 8 5.65 1.99 -12.75
C LEU A 8 6.90 1.38 -13.38
N GLY A 9 6.73 0.64 -14.47
CA GLY A 9 7.83 0.03 -15.25
C GLY A 9 8.29 -1.35 -14.75
N LEU A 10 7.77 -1.87 -13.64
CA LEU A 10 8.06 -3.24 -13.19
C LEU A 10 7.22 -4.29 -13.93
N PRO A 11 7.72 -5.52 -14.09
CA PRO A 11 6.96 -6.63 -14.69
C PRO A 11 5.83 -7.15 -13.79
N ILE A 12 5.72 -6.64 -12.57
CA ILE A 12 4.70 -6.99 -11.58
C ILE A 12 3.94 -5.75 -11.10
N VAL A 13 2.76 -5.94 -10.51
CA VAL A 13 2.06 -4.86 -9.79
C VAL A 13 2.77 -4.64 -8.46
N ARG A 14 3.26 -3.41 -8.20
CA ARG A 14 3.88 -3.03 -6.93
C ARG A 14 3.26 -1.75 -6.39
N THR A 15 2.57 -1.88 -5.26
CA THR A 15 2.10 -0.78 -4.43
C THR A 15 2.82 -0.78 -3.07
N SER A 16 2.79 0.33 -2.35
CA SER A 16 3.38 0.47 -1.01
C SER A 16 2.62 1.52 -0.21
N VAL A 17 2.73 1.43 1.12
CA VAL A 17 2.29 2.47 2.05
C VAL A 17 3.00 3.81 1.76
N ASP A 18 2.35 4.90 2.18
CA ASP A 18 2.83 6.29 2.10
C ASP A 18 3.70 6.74 3.30
N HIS A 19 3.89 5.88 4.30
CA HIS A 19 4.64 6.17 5.52
C HIS A 19 5.89 5.30 5.69
N GLY A 20 6.76 5.69 6.63
CA GLY A 20 7.95 4.96 7.04
C GLY A 20 7.66 3.87 8.08
N THR A 21 8.71 3.42 8.78
CA THR A 21 8.63 2.31 9.74
C THR A 21 7.91 2.62 11.04
N ALA A 22 7.88 3.89 11.47
CA ALA A 22 7.26 4.35 12.72
C ALA A 22 7.62 3.45 13.92
N TYR A 23 8.92 3.27 14.19
CA TYR A 23 9.42 2.34 15.21
C TYR A 23 8.87 2.64 16.60
N GLU A 24 8.59 3.90 16.90
CA GLU A 24 7.94 4.35 18.13
C GLU A 24 6.52 3.80 18.32
N LEU A 25 5.86 3.33 17.26
CA LEU A 25 4.53 2.71 17.31
C LEU A 25 4.58 1.18 17.33
N ALA A 26 5.75 0.58 17.12
CA ALA A 26 5.89 -0.88 17.08
C ALA A 26 5.47 -1.52 18.41
N GLY A 27 4.57 -2.50 18.34
CA GLY A 27 4.06 -3.21 19.53
C GLY A 27 3.07 -2.42 20.41
N THR A 28 2.78 -1.16 20.06
CA THR A 28 1.86 -0.32 20.87
C THR A 28 0.38 -0.53 20.57
N GLY A 29 0.06 -1.15 19.42
CA GLY A 29 -1.32 -1.26 18.93
C GLY A 29 -1.94 0.05 18.40
N ARG A 30 -1.14 1.13 18.27
CA ARG A 30 -1.61 2.47 17.86
C ARG A 30 -1.33 2.84 16.40
N ALA A 31 -0.73 1.94 15.62
CA ALA A 31 -0.42 2.20 14.22
C ALA A 31 -1.72 2.32 13.38
N ASN A 32 -1.82 3.36 12.55
CA ASN A 32 -2.92 3.49 11.60
C ASN A 32 -2.65 2.58 10.39
N TYR A 33 -3.49 1.58 10.16
CA TYR A 33 -3.34 0.62 9.05
C TYR A 33 -4.05 1.04 7.75
N THR A 34 -4.69 2.21 7.72
CA THR A 34 -5.48 2.69 6.57
C THR A 34 -4.66 2.75 5.27
N SER A 35 -3.44 3.27 5.33
CA SER A 35 -2.52 3.35 4.18
C SER A 35 -2.20 1.96 3.59
N LEU A 36 -2.00 0.95 4.44
CA LEU A 36 -1.77 -0.44 4.00
C LEU A 36 -3.00 -1.03 3.32
N LEU A 37 -4.19 -0.79 3.88
CA LEU A 37 -5.45 -1.25 3.29
C LEU A 37 -5.68 -0.61 1.91
N ASN A 38 -5.40 0.68 1.79
CA ASN A 38 -5.47 1.42 0.52
C ASN A 38 -4.48 0.85 -0.52
N ALA A 39 -3.24 0.57 -0.10
CA ALA A 39 -2.22 -0.02 -0.99
C ALA A 39 -2.62 -1.40 -1.52
N LEU A 40 -3.22 -2.25 -0.68
CA LEU A 40 -3.74 -3.56 -1.08
C LEU A 40 -4.92 -3.42 -2.05
N THR A 41 -5.88 -2.54 -1.73
CA THR A 41 -7.07 -2.30 -2.56
C THR A 41 -6.69 -1.76 -3.95
N MET A 42 -5.70 -0.87 -4.01
CA MET A 42 -5.16 -0.35 -5.27
C MET A 42 -4.51 -1.47 -6.10
N ALA A 43 -3.67 -2.31 -5.48
CA ALA A 43 -3.05 -3.43 -6.19
C ALA A 43 -4.10 -4.39 -6.78
N ALA A 44 -5.12 -4.77 -6.00
CA ALA A 44 -6.22 -5.61 -6.46
C ALA A 44 -6.97 -4.97 -7.64
N THR A 45 -7.16 -3.66 -7.61
CA THR A 45 -7.81 -2.92 -8.70
C THR A 45 -6.97 -2.92 -9.98
N ILE A 46 -5.66 -2.69 -9.88
CA ILE A 46 -4.75 -2.76 -11.02
C ILE A 46 -4.74 -4.18 -11.61
N VAL A 47 -4.66 -5.22 -10.78
CA VAL A 47 -4.68 -6.62 -11.24
C VAL A 47 -5.98 -6.94 -11.97
N ARG A 48 -7.15 -6.58 -11.42
CA ARG A 48 -8.44 -6.76 -12.09
C ARG A 48 -8.51 -6.08 -13.45
N ASN A 49 -7.89 -4.91 -13.58
CA ASN A 49 -7.87 -4.15 -14.84
C ASN A 49 -6.84 -4.68 -15.85
N ARG A 50 -5.77 -5.38 -15.43
CA ARG A 50 -4.82 -6.04 -16.33
C ARG A 50 -5.37 -7.31 -16.98
N ASN A 51 -6.35 -7.95 -16.34
CA ASN A 51 -6.97 -9.20 -16.80
C ASN A 51 -8.27 -8.96 -17.59
N ARG A 52 -8.56 -7.71 -17.94
CA ARG A 52 -9.63 -7.32 -18.87
C ARG A 52 -9.05 -7.12 -20.26
#